data_AF-A0A915ES41-F1
#
_entry.id   AF-A0A915ES41-F1
#
_cell.length_a   1.000
_cell.length_b   1.000
_cell.length_c   1.000
_cell.angle_alpha   90.00
_cell.angle_beta   90.00
_cell.angle_gamma   90.00
#
_symmetry.space_group_name_H-M   'P 1'
#
loop_
_entity.id
_entity.type
_entity.pdbx_description
1 polymer ?
#
loop_
_entity_poly.entity_id
_entity_poly.type
_entity_poly.pdbx_seq_one_letter_code
_entity_poly.pdbx_strand_id
1 'polypeptide(L)'
;MHSVVKEEERMMADLAEDIINTREQVTSLRKLLRMSNFDESTFHPDSISLISALRKDLKQLEEAKEKAMRTQLDLFSQVNNLHCRIGQDVLSTTGLYDSIFGEDKLSEMRQMIAKAKKVVENRMTTLNSLQNESKEIYKTLGAQITISSDELRLLHLDLALSNVVLSPELIAEFQALDERLKKRHDQWAEEIASQYQDLLLKLEVFSQKCGLALTSHIPTVSIQLE
;
A
#
# COMPACT_ATOMS: atom_id res chain seq x y z
N MET A 1 60.81 1.96 -42.16
CA MET A 1 59.82 0.93 -42.52
C MET A 1 59.61 -0.11 -41.41
N HIS A 2 60.65 -0.74 -40.84
CA HIS A 2 60.49 -1.70 -39.72
C HIS A 2 59.81 -1.14 -38.46
N SER A 3 59.90 0.16 -38.19
CA SER A 3 59.24 0.78 -37.03
C SER A 3 57.71 0.88 -37.18
N VAL A 4 57.21 1.08 -38.40
CA VAL A 4 55.77 1.26 -38.66
C VAL A 4 55.05 -0.09 -38.60
N VAL A 5 55.66 -1.13 -39.17
CA VAL A 5 55.11 -2.50 -39.16
C VAL A 5 55.00 -3.04 -37.73
N LYS A 6 56.00 -2.80 -36.88
CA LYS A 6 55.96 -3.20 -35.46
C LYS A 6 54.89 -2.46 -34.66
N GLU A 7 54.64 -1.19 -34.98
CA GLU A 7 53.57 -0.41 -34.34
C GLU A 7 52.19 -0.93 -34.75
N GLU A 8 52.01 -1.28 -36.03
CA GLU A 8 50.77 -1.89 -36.55
C GLU A 8 50.50 -3.27 -35.96
N GLU A 9 51.53 -4.13 -35.89
CA GLU A 9 51.42 -5.45 -35.25
C GLU A 9 51.00 -5.34 -33.78
N ARG A 10 51.56 -4.36 -33.04
CA ARG A 10 51.16 -4.09 -31.66
C ARG A 10 49.72 -3.58 -31.57
N MET A 11 49.32 -2.63 -32.42
CA MET A 11 47.94 -2.13 -32.44
C MET A 11 46.92 -3.23 -32.77
N MET A 12 47.27 -4.17 -33.64
CA MET A 12 46.43 -5.34 -33.95
C MET A 12 46.33 -6.31 -32.76
N ALA A 13 47.42 -6.53 -32.04
CA ALA A 13 47.41 -7.35 -30.82
C ALA A 13 46.56 -6.70 -29.71
N ASP A 14 46.75 -5.40 -29.47
CA ASP A 14 45.96 -4.63 -28.50
C ASP A 14 44.45 -4.65 -28.89
N LEU A 15 44.13 -4.53 -30.18
CA LEU A 15 42.76 -4.62 -30.69
C LEU A 15 42.13 -6.00 -30.46
N ALA A 16 42.90 -7.07 -30.71
CA ALA A 16 42.42 -8.43 -30.50
C ALA A 16 42.12 -8.71 -29.01
N GLU A 17 42.98 -8.24 -28.11
CA GLU A 17 42.77 -8.33 -26.66
C GLU A 17 41.52 -7.56 -26.23
N ASP A 18 41.34 -6.33 -26.72
CA ASP A 18 40.16 -5.51 -26.46
C ASP A 18 38.86 -6.19 -26.92
N ILE A 19 38.87 -6.86 -28.09
CA ILE A 19 37.73 -7.60 -28.62
C ILE A 19 37.39 -8.77 -27.70
N ILE A 20 38.37 -9.55 -27.26
CA ILE A 20 38.16 -10.68 -26.35
C ILE A 20 37.54 -10.19 -25.03
N ASN A 21 38.15 -9.20 -24.40
CA ASN A 21 37.69 -8.65 -23.13
C ASN A 21 36.27 -8.07 -23.23
N THR A 22 35.98 -7.29 -24.28
CA THR A 22 34.65 -6.69 -24.48
C THR A 22 33.60 -7.76 -24.79
N ARG A 23 33.95 -8.78 -25.57
CA ARG A 23 33.05 -9.91 -25.88
C ARG A 23 32.67 -10.69 -24.62
N GLU A 24 33.62 -10.93 -23.71
CA GLU A 24 33.34 -11.60 -22.44
C GLU A 24 32.38 -10.76 -21.57
N GLN A 25 32.60 -9.46 -21.50
CA GLN A 25 31.70 -8.55 -20.77
C GLN A 25 30.29 -8.53 -21.37
N VAL A 26 30.17 -8.38 -22.70
CA VAL A 26 28.89 -8.44 -23.42
C VAL A 26 28.18 -9.77 -23.17
N THR A 27 28.90 -10.89 -23.28
CA THR A 27 28.34 -12.23 -23.07
C THR A 27 27.84 -12.42 -21.64
N SER A 28 28.63 -12.00 -20.64
CA SER A 28 28.25 -12.11 -19.23
C SER A 28 27.03 -11.24 -18.88
N LEU A 29 26.96 -10.01 -19.40
CA LEU A 29 25.81 -9.13 -19.20
C LEU A 29 24.55 -9.61 -19.92
N ARG A 30 24.67 -10.09 -21.17
CA ARG A 30 23.53 -10.69 -21.89
C ARG A 30 23.00 -11.92 -21.17
N LYS A 31 23.88 -12.77 -20.62
CA LYS A 31 23.49 -13.92 -19.79
C LYS A 31 22.76 -13.48 -18.52
N LEU A 32 23.27 -12.45 -17.83
CA LEU A 32 22.63 -11.88 -16.64
C LEU A 32 21.23 -11.33 -16.96
N LEU A 33 21.09 -10.64 -18.08
CA LEU A 33 19.83 -10.05 -18.58
C LEU A 33 18.92 -11.07 -19.29
N ARG A 34 19.35 -12.34 -19.42
CA ARG A 34 18.65 -13.41 -20.15
C ARG A 34 18.34 -13.06 -21.61
N MET A 35 19.26 -12.34 -22.26
CA MET A 35 19.20 -11.99 -23.68
C MET A 35 19.95 -13.00 -24.54
N SER A 36 19.62 -13.07 -25.83
CA SER A 36 20.39 -13.85 -26.80
C SER A 36 21.82 -13.32 -26.92
N ASN A 37 22.76 -14.15 -27.39
CA ASN A 37 24.13 -13.73 -27.63
C ASN A 37 24.19 -12.64 -28.70
N PHE A 38 25.28 -11.85 -28.70
CA PHE A 38 25.53 -10.85 -29.73
C PHE A 38 25.78 -11.55 -31.08
N ASP A 39 25.16 -11.06 -32.15
CA ASP A 39 25.31 -11.62 -33.49
C ASP A 39 26.54 -11.04 -34.18
N GLU A 40 27.57 -11.88 -34.31
CA GLU A 40 28.84 -11.52 -34.93
C GLU A 40 28.92 -11.87 -36.41
N SER A 41 27.89 -12.50 -36.99
CA SER A 41 27.93 -13.08 -38.35
C SER A 41 28.24 -12.07 -39.47
N THR A 42 28.04 -10.79 -39.20
CA THR A 42 28.23 -9.68 -40.15
C THR A 42 29.57 -8.96 -40.02
N PHE A 43 30.40 -9.33 -39.04
CA PHE A 43 31.65 -8.64 -38.72
C PHE A 43 32.88 -9.51 -38.96
N HIS A 44 33.99 -8.88 -39.36
CA HIS A 44 35.27 -9.56 -39.44
C HIS A 44 35.90 -9.70 -38.02
N PRO A 45 36.48 -10.86 -37.64
CA PRO A 45 36.89 -11.18 -36.27
C PRO A 45 37.86 -10.19 -35.61
N ASP A 46 38.72 -9.53 -36.38
CA ASP A 46 39.74 -8.58 -35.90
C ASP A 46 39.51 -7.16 -36.43
N SER A 47 38.25 -6.77 -36.63
CA SER A 47 37.92 -5.46 -37.21
C SER A 47 37.60 -4.39 -36.16
N ILE A 48 37.98 -3.15 -36.48
CA ILE A 48 37.56 -1.95 -35.74
C ILE A 48 36.02 -1.85 -35.68
N SER A 49 35.34 -2.32 -36.74
CA SER A 49 33.88 -2.39 -36.79
C SER A 49 33.30 -3.30 -35.71
N LEU A 50 33.90 -4.47 -35.47
CA LEU A 50 33.45 -5.40 -34.43
C LEU A 50 33.60 -4.79 -33.03
N ILE A 51 34.77 -4.25 -32.69
CA ILE A 51 34.98 -3.65 -31.36
C ILE A 51 34.06 -2.44 -31.12
N SER A 52 33.81 -1.62 -32.16
CA SER A 52 32.88 -0.48 -32.03
C SER A 52 31.43 -0.95 -31.82
N ALA A 53 31.01 -2.02 -32.48
CA ALA A 53 29.70 -2.63 -32.29
C ALA A 53 29.57 -3.26 -30.89
N LEU A 54 30.58 -4.00 -30.43
CA LEU A 54 30.62 -4.59 -29.08
C LEU A 54 30.60 -3.52 -27.99
N ARG A 55 31.37 -2.42 -28.13
CA ARG A 55 31.35 -1.30 -27.17
C ARG A 55 29.99 -0.60 -27.14
N LYS A 56 29.34 -0.44 -28.30
CA LYS A 56 27.98 0.10 -28.37
C LYS A 56 26.97 -0.81 -27.68
N ASP A 57 27.05 -2.11 -27.93
CA ASP A 57 26.18 -3.10 -27.30
C ASP A 57 26.41 -3.14 -25.78
N LEU A 58 27.66 -3.14 -25.34
CA LEU A 58 28.04 -3.10 -23.93
C LEU A 58 27.38 -1.92 -23.21
N LYS A 59 27.48 -0.72 -23.80
CA LYS A 59 26.84 0.48 -23.24
C LYS A 59 25.31 0.31 -23.12
N GLN A 60 24.67 -0.25 -24.15
CA GLN A 60 23.22 -0.52 -24.11
C GLN A 60 22.85 -1.53 -23.04
N LEU A 61 23.67 -2.57 -22.83
CA LEU A 61 23.46 -3.58 -21.80
C LEU A 61 23.65 -3.01 -20.39
N GLU A 62 24.61 -2.11 -20.19
CA GLU A 62 24.81 -1.41 -18.91
C GLU A 62 23.59 -0.53 -18.57
N GLU A 63 23.09 0.25 -19.53
CA GLU A 63 21.87 1.04 -19.39
C GLU A 63 20.65 0.14 -19.08
N ALA A 64 20.53 -0.99 -19.76
CA ALA A 64 19.45 -1.96 -19.53
C ALA A 64 19.54 -2.60 -18.13
N LYS A 65 20.74 -2.98 -17.68
CA LYS A 65 20.99 -3.50 -16.33
C LYS A 65 20.61 -2.49 -15.27
N GLU A 66 21.02 -1.24 -15.42
CA GLU A 66 20.69 -0.19 -14.47
C GLU A 66 19.17 0.03 -14.39
N LYS A 67 18.50 0.08 -15.54
CA LYS A 67 17.04 0.21 -15.61
C LYS A 67 16.34 -0.97 -14.91
N ALA A 68 16.77 -2.20 -15.18
CA ALA A 68 16.20 -3.40 -14.56
C ALA A 68 16.39 -3.38 -13.04
N MET A 69 17.59 -3.01 -12.56
CA MET A 69 17.88 -2.90 -11.14
C MET A 69 17.02 -1.83 -10.47
N ARG A 70 16.87 -0.65 -11.09
CA ARG A 70 15.99 0.41 -10.57
C ARG A 70 14.54 -0.06 -10.44
N THR A 71 14.01 -0.74 -11.46
CA THR A 71 12.64 -1.29 -11.42
C THR A 71 12.49 -2.33 -10.31
N GLN A 72 13.46 -3.21 -10.13
CA GLN A 72 13.45 -4.21 -9.06
C GLN A 72 13.46 -3.57 -7.67
N LEU A 73 14.33 -2.58 -7.45
CA LEU A 73 14.42 -1.86 -6.18
C LEU A 73 13.14 -1.06 -5.88
N ASP A 74 12.56 -0.44 -6.89
CA ASP A 74 11.29 0.29 -6.75
C ASP A 74 10.14 -0.66 -6.37
N LEU A 75 9.99 -1.79 -7.08
CA LEU A 75 8.97 -2.79 -6.75
C LEU A 75 9.16 -3.35 -5.34
N PHE A 76 10.40 -3.68 -4.96
CA PHE A 76 10.71 -4.17 -3.63
C PHE A 76 10.38 -3.14 -2.53
N SER A 77 10.74 -1.87 -2.75
CA SER A 77 10.39 -0.77 -1.86
C SER A 77 8.87 -0.61 -1.72
N GLN A 78 8.14 -0.66 -2.84
CA GLN A 78 6.67 -0.58 -2.83
C GLN A 78 6.03 -1.74 -2.06
N VAL A 79 6.49 -2.98 -2.25
CA VAL A 79 6.00 -4.14 -1.49
C VAL A 79 6.23 -3.92 0.01
N ASN A 80 7.45 -3.57 0.40
CA ASN A 80 7.80 -3.38 1.81
C ASN A 80 7.02 -2.25 2.46
N ASN A 81 6.87 -1.11 1.79
CA ASN A 81 6.08 0.01 2.30
C ASN A 81 4.61 -0.40 2.51
N LEU A 82 4.03 -1.16 1.57
CA LEU A 82 2.66 -1.66 1.70
C LEU A 82 2.54 -2.71 2.80
N HIS A 83 3.49 -3.64 2.91
CA HIS A 83 3.53 -4.66 3.96
C HIS A 83 3.63 -4.03 5.36
N CYS A 84 4.55 -3.08 5.55
CA CYS A 84 4.65 -2.28 6.77
C CYS A 84 3.32 -1.60 7.08
N ARG A 85 2.67 -0.99 6.08
CA ARG A 85 1.39 -0.30 6.26
C ARG A 85 0.25 -1.24 6.67
N ILE A 86 0.27 -2.51 6.27
CA ILE A 86 -0.77 -3.49 6.66
C ILE A 86 -0.37 -4.37 7.86
N GLY A 87 0.79 -4.11 8.48
CA GLY A 87 1.31 -4.87 9.62
C GLY A 87 1.83 -6.26 9.25
N GLN A 88 2.33 -6.45 8.03
CA GLN A 88 2.97 -7.68 7.58
C GLN A 88 4.49 -7.57 7.60
N ASP A 89 5.15 -8.74 7.67
CA ASP A 89 6.61 -8.82 7.65
C ASP A 89 7.20 -8.28 6.34
N VAL A 90 8.32 -7.60 6.50
CA VAL A 90 9.11 -7.01 5.41
C VAL A 90 9.85 -8.12 4.68
N LEU A 91 9.90 -8.05 3.35
CA LEU A 91 10.66 -9.01 2.56
C LEU A 91 12.17 -8.88 2.84
N SER A 92 12.87 -10.02 2.83
CA SER A 92 14.33 -10.05 2.97
C SER A 92 15.00 -9.35 1.78
N THR A 93 16.08 -8.60 2.07
CA THR A 93 16.94 -7.98 1.05
C THR A 93 17.94 -8.98 0.44
N THR A 94 17.95 -10.23 0.90
CA THR A 94 18.89 -11.26 0.43
C THR A 94 18.72 -11.48 -1.08
N GLY A 95 19.80 -11.33 -1.85
CA GLY A 95 19.77 -11.50 -3.31
C GLY A 95 19.20 -10.33 -4.11
N LEU A 96 18.77 -9.24 -3.45
CA LEU A 96 18.20 -8.06 -4.11
C LEU A 96 19.23 -7.27 -4.92
N TYR A 97 20.48 -7.24 -4.46
CA TYR A 97 21.57 -6.51 -5.14
C TYR A 97 22.47 -7.43 -5.97
N ASP A 98 22.40 -8.74 -5.70
CA ASP A 98 23.34 -9.72 -6.27
C ASP A 98 22.93 -10.18 -7.68
N SER A 99 21.66 -10.04 -8.05
CA SER A 99 21.13 -10.53 -9.33
C SER A 99 19.95 -9.71 -9.84
N ILE A 100 19.76 -9.74 -11.16
CA ILE A 100 18.56 -9.20 -11.82
C ILE A 100 17.48 -10.28 -11.79
N PHE A 101 16.33 -9.93 -11.23
CA PHE A 101 15.18 -10.82 -11.18
C PHE A 101 14.59 -11.01 -12.58
N GLY A 102 14.22 -12.26 -12.88
CA GLY A 102 13.45 -12.57 -14.08
C GLY A 102 12.02 -12.06 -13.99
N GLU A 103 11.35 -12.01 -15.13
CA GLU A 103 9.98 -11.50 -15.24
C GLU A 103 9.00 -12.22 -14.29
N ASP A 104 9.21 -13.52 -14.03
CA ASP A 104 8.36 -14.29 -13.10
C ASP A 104 8.35 -13.69 -11.69
N LYS A 105 9.53 -13.35 -11.16
CA LYS A 105 9.68 -12.74 -9.84
C LYS A 105 9.16 -11.30 -9.81
N LEU A 106 9.40 -10.54 -10.89
CA LEU A 106 8.88 -9.17 -10.99
C LEU A 106 7.33 -9.19 -11.06
N SER A 107 6.75 -10.13 -11.78
CA SER A 107 5.31 -10.37 -11.86
C SER A 107 4.76 -10.75 -10.49
N GLU A 108 5.43 -11.64 -9.75
CA GLU A 108 5.07 -11.99 -8.38
C GLU A 108 5.05 -10.75 -7.47
N MET A 109 6.09 -9.90 -7.51
CA MET A 109 6.12 -8.64 -6.77
C MET A 109 4.97 -7.71 -7.15
N ARG A 110 4.66 -7.56 -8.44
CA ARG A 110 3.51 -6.74 -8.88
C ARG A 110 2.19 -7.30 -8.35
N GLN A 111 2.03 -8.63 -8.30
CA GLN A 111 0.85 -9.26 -7.71
C GLN A 111 0.78 -9.02 -6.19
N MET A 112 1.90 -9.10 -5.48
CA MET A 112 1.96 -8.75 -4.05
C MET A 112 1.53 -7.30 -3.83
N ILE A 113 2.04 -6.35 -4.62
CA ILE A 113 1.64 -4.94 -4.59
C ILE A 113 0.12 -4.80 -4.80
N ALA A 114 -0.43 -5.44 -5.83
CA ALA A 114 -1.86 -5.35 -6.13
C ALA A 114 -2.73 -5.89 -4.99
N LYS A 115 -2.34 -7.05 -4.42
CA LYS A 115 -3.03 -7.64 -3.26
C LYS A 115 -2.95 -6.72 -2.05
N ALA A 116 -1.76 -6.21 -1.71
CA ALA A 116 -1.57 -5.34 -0.56
C ALA A 116 -2.31 -4.01 -0.71
N LYS A 117 -2.33 -3.41 -1.92
CA LYS A 117 -3.14 -2.21 -2.21
C LYS A 117 -4.63 -2.46 -1.97
N LYS A 118 -5.17 -3.60 -2.44
CA LYS A 118 -6.56 -3.97 -2.19
C LYS A 118 -6.86 -4.13 -0.70
N VAL A 119 -5.93 -4.69 0.06
CA VAL A 119 -6.06 -4.81 1.52
C VAL A 119 -6.06 -3.42 2.17
N VAL A 120 -5.14 -2.54 1.80
CA VAL A 120 -5.10 -1.15 2.30
C VAL A 120 -6.42 -0.44 2.00
N GLU A 121 -6.91 -0.51 0.78
CA GLU A 121 -8.17 0.12 0.36
C GLU A 121 -9.35 -0.40 1.17
N ASN A 122 -9.52 -1.72 1.28
CA ASN A 122 -10.60 -2.33 2.07
C ASN A 122 -10.52 -1.94 3.55
N ARG A 123 -9.33 -1.97 4.14
CA ARG A 123 -9.16 -1.59 5.56
C ARG A 123 -9.43 -0.11 5.78
N MET A 124 -8.98 0.73 4.86
CA MET A 124 -9.19 2.18 4.92
C MET A 124 -10.67 2.53 4.82
N THR A 125 -11.43 1.91 3.91
CA THR A 125 -12.87 2.16 3.78
C THR A 125 -13.61 1.70 5.02
N THR A 126 -13.31 0.52 5.55
CA THR A 126 -13.89 0.03 6.81
C THR A 126 -13.59 0.96 7.99
N LEU A 127 -12.33 1.32 8.19
CA LEU A 127 -11.93 2.19 9.30
C LEU A 127 -12.53 3.59 9.21
N ASN A 128 -12.62 4.18 8.00
CA ASN A 128 -13.27 5.46 7.80
C ASN A 128 -14.78 5.40 8.11
N SER A 129 -15.47 4.32 7.71
CA SER A 129 -16.90 4.14 8.03
C SER A 129 -17.10 4.07 9.54
N LEU A 130 -16.36 3.19 10.21
CA LEU A 130 -16.42 3.01 11.66
C LEU A 130 -16.09 4.31 12.40
N GLN A 131 -15.03 5.02 11.99
CA GLN A 131 -14.65 6.28 12.63
C GLN A 131 -15.74 7.35 12.46
N ASN A 132 -16.36 7.46 11.28
CA ASN A 132 -17.40 8.44 11.03
C ASN A 132 -18.68 8.13 11.81
N GLU A 133 -19.14 6.87 11.79
CA GLU A 133 -20.30 6.41 12.57
C GLU A 133 -20.09 6.67 14.06
N SER A 134 -18.93 6.24 14.60
CA SER A 134 -18.55 6.47 15.99
C SER A 134 -18.47 7.95 16.36
N LYS A 135 -17.99 8.83 15.46
CA LYS A 135 -17.98 10.29 15.67
C LYS A 135 -19.39 10.86 15.78
N GLU A 136 -20.30 10.43 14.91
CA GLU A 136 -21.68 10.93 14.94
C GLU A 136 -22.41 10.46 16.20
N ILE A 137 -22.26 9.19 16.58
CA ILE A 137 -22.82 8.67 17.84
C ILE A 137 -22.26 9.45 19.04
N TYR A 138 -20.94 9.69 19.07
CA TYR A 138 -20.30 10.43 20.15
C TYR A 138 -20.84 11.87 20.27
N LYS A 139 -21.05 12.55 19.14
CA LYS A 139 -21.66 13.90 19.12
C LYS A 139 -23.09 13.88 19.68
N THR A 140 -23.88 12.88 19.32
CA THR A 140 -25.28 12.73 19.79
C THR A 140 -25.34 12.48 21.29
N LEU A 141 -24.49 11.58 21.80
CA LEU A 141 -24.41 11.28 23.23
C LEU A 141 -23.84 12.44 24.05
N GLY A 142 -22.92 13.22 23.48
CA GLY A 142 -22.33 14.40 24.13
C GLY A 142 -21.74 14.07 25.50
N ALA A 143 -22.15 14.84 26.52
CA ALA A 143 -21.67 14.66 27.90
C ALA A 143 -22.21 13.40 28.61
N GLN A 144 -23.12 12.63 27.99
CA GLN A 144 -23.72 11.44 28.58
C GLN A 144 -22.83 10.19 28.52
N ILE A 145 -21.67 10.29 27.85
CA ILE A 145 -20.70 9.21 27.73
C ILE A 145 -19.31 9.66 28.14
N THR A 146 -18.65 8.85 28.96
CA THR A 146 -17.23 9.02 29.28
C THR A 146 -16.42 8.10 28.37
N ILE A 147 -15.49 8.69 27.61
CA ILE A 147 -14.61 7.96 26.70
C ILE A 147 -13.18 8.06 27.25
N SER A 148 -12.42 6.97 27.13
CA SER A 148 -11.01 6.95 27.54
C SER A 148 -10.12 7.78 26.60
N SER A 149 -8.92 8.13 27.05
CA SER A 149 -7.95 8.87 26.22
C SER A 149 -7.59 8.11 24.94
N ASP A 150 -7.49 6.78 25.00
CA ASP A 150 -7.12 5.95 23.86
C ASP A 150 -8.23 5.92 22.80
N GLU A 151 -9.48 5.85 23.22
CA GLU A 151 -10.63 5.86 22.33
C GLU A 151 -10.85 7.24 21.68
N LEU A 152 -10.61 8.33 22.43
CA LEU A 152 -10.56 9.68 21.84
C LEU A 152 -9.47 9.78 20.77
N ARG A 153 -8.30 9.18 21.00
CA ARG A 153 -7.24 9.11 20.00
C ARG A 153 -7.72 8.38 18.74
N LEU A 154 -8.45 7.26 18.86
CA LEU A 154 -9.00 6.54 17.70
C LEU A 154 -10.00 7.40 16.90
N LEU A 155 -10.88 8.14 17.59
CA LEU A 155 -11.81 9.06 16.94
C LEU A 155 -11.07 10.18 16.17
N HIS A 156 -9.94 10.65 16.66
CA HIS A 156 -9.18 11.73 16.03
C HIS A 156 -8.00 11.27 15.17
N LEU A 157 -7.81 9.97 15.01
CA LEU A 157 -6.70 9.41 14.25
C LEU A 157 -6.87 9.75 12.75
N ASP A 158 -5.87 10.40 12.17
CA ASP A 158 -5.83 10.62 10.72
C ASP A 158 -5.29 9.38 10.00
N LEU A 159 -6.20 8.59 9.46
CA LEU A 159 -5.91 7.35 8.73
C LEU A 159 -5.21 7.59 7.39
N ALA A 160 -5.21 8.83 6.86
CA ALA A 160 -4.59 9.15 5.58
C ALA A 160 -3.05 9.21 5.67
N LEU A 161 -2.52 9.38 6.88
CA LEU A 161 -1.09 9.45 7.10
C LEU A 161 -0.41 8.11 6.77
N SER A 162 0.74 8.18 6.08
CA SER A 162 1.47 6.99 5.63
C SER A 162 2.14 6.20 6.76
N ASN A 163 2.32 6.81 7.93
CA ASN A 163 2.90 6.19 9.13
C ASN A 163 1.89 5.40 9.96
N VAL A 164 0.58 5.47 9.65
CA VAL A 164 -0.44 4.69 10.35
C VAL A 164 -0.43 3.26 9.81
N VAL A 165 -0.16 2.33 10.72
CA VAL A 165 -0.23 0.89 10.43
C VAL A 165 -1.68 0.45 10.53
N LEU A 166 -2.27 0.07 9.40
CA LEU A 166 -3.62 -0.45 9.25
C LEU A 166 -3.65 -1.93 9.61
N SER A 167 -3.24 -2.28 10.82
CA SER A 167 -3.17 -3.68 11.26
C SER A 167 -4.57 -4.27 11.54
N PRO A 168 -4.72 -5.60 11.55
CA PRO A 168 -5.96 -6.24 12.01
C PRO A 168 -6.38 -5.81 13.42
N GLU A 169 -5.41 -5.59 14.31
CA GLU A 169 -5.65 -5.17 15.69
C GLU A 169 -6.25 -3.77 15.74
N LEU A 170 -5.76 -2.82 14.92
CA LEU A 170 -6.35 -1.49 14.82
C LEU A 170 -7.83 -1.56 14.40
N ILE A 171 -8.16 -2.42 13.44
CA ILE A 171 -9.55 -2.60 13.00
C ILE A 171 -10.40 -3.15 14.14
N ALA A 172 -9.89 -4.15 14.88
CA ALA A 172 -10.59 -4.70 16.03
C ALA A 172 -10.81 -3.63 17.13
N GLU A 173 -9.85 -2.74 17.37
CA GLU A 173 -10.01 -1.60 18.28
C GLU A 173 -11.14 -0.66 17.85
N PHE A 174 -11.19 -0.31 16.56
CA PHE A 174 -12.28 0.52 16.01
C PHE A 174 -13.64 -0.16 16.10
N GLN A 175 -13.72 -1.46 15.79
CA GLN A 175 -14.96 -2.24 15.90
C GLN A 175 -15.45 -2.31 17.35
N ALA A 176 -14.56 -2.59 18.30
CA ALA A 176 -14.90 -2.64 19.70
C ALA A 176 -15.39 -1.27 20.24
N LEU A 177 -14.75 -0.18 19.79
CA LEU A 177 -15.20 1.17 20.11
C LEU A 177 -16.60 1.44 19.56
N ASP A 178 -16.82 1.16 18.27
CA ASP A 178 -18.08 1.39 17.57
C ASP A 178 -19.25 0.61 18.21
N GLU A 179 -19.05 -0.69 18.46
CA GLU A 179 -20.04 -1.54 19.14
C GLU A 179 -20.40 -1.00 20.52
N ARG A 180 -19.40 -0.56 21.29
CA ARG A 180 -19.63 0.01 22.62
C ARG A 180 -20.42 1.32 22.55
N LEU A 181 -20.09 2.19 21.58
CA LEU A 181 -20.80 3.46 21.37
C LEU A 181 -22.24 3.22 20.94
N LYS A 182 -22.48 2.31 19.99
CA LYS A 182 -23.82 1.90 19.55
C LYS A 182 -24.65 1.36 20.71
N LYS A 183 -24.09 0.44 21.49
CA LYS A 183 -24.77 -0.08 22.68
C LYS A 183 -25.13 1.01 23.69
N ARG A 184 -24.26 2.00 23.90
CA ARG A 184 -24.56 3.12 24.81
C ARG A 184 -25.61 4.06 24.22
N HIS A 185 -25.59 4.28 22.93
CA HIS A 185 -26.61 5.03 22.20
C HIS A 185 -27.98 4.39 22.33
N ASP A 186 -28.09 3.07 22.13
CA ASP A 186 -29.36 2.35 22.23
C ASP A 186 -29.92 2.44 23.66
N GLN A 187 -29.07 2.24 24.68
CA GLN A 187 -29.47 2.41 26.08
C GLN A 187 -29.97 3.83 26.36
N TRP A 188 -29.26 4.84 25.86
CA TRP A 188 -29.67 6.23 26.03
C TRP A 188 -31.00 6.51 25.32
N ALA A 189 -31.21 5.98 24.12
CA ALA A 189 -32.47 6.13 23.38
C ALA A 189 -33.64 5.49 24.13
N GLU A 190 -33.45 4.30 24.71
CA GLU A 190 -34.44 3.64 25.56
C GLU A 190 -34.75 4.44 26.83
N GLU A 191 -33.73 4.94 27.53
CA GLU A 191 -33.87 5.79 28.72
C GLU A 191 -34.69 7.05 28.39
N ILE A 192 -34.39 7.72 27.28
CA ILE A 192 -35.11 8.91 26.81
C ILE A 192 -36.55 8.58 26.43
N ALA A 193 -36.80 7.49 25.69
CA ALA A 193 -38.14 7.05 25.33
C ALA A 193 -39.01 6.81 26.57
N SER A 194 -38.46 6.13 27.58
CA SER A 194 -39.14 5.90 28.85
C SER A 194 -39.46 7.21 29.58
N GLN A 195 -38.52 8.17 29.61
CA GLN A 195 -38.75 9.47 30.24
C GLN A 195 -39.85 10.27 29.53
N TYR A 196 -39.88 10.26 28.20
CA TYR A 196 -40.94 10.91 27.43
C TYR A 196 -42.31 10.27 27.70
N GLN A 197 -42.37 8.93 27.77
CA GLN A 197 -43.61 8.22 28.08
C GLN A 197 -44.13 8.59 29.48
N ASP A 198 -43.26 8.66 30.48
CA ASP A 198 -43.62 9.08 31.83
C ASP A 198 -44.11 10.53 31.88
N LEU A 199 -43.50 11.43 31.10
CA LEU A 199 -43.93 12.82 30.99
C LEU A 199 -45.30 12.95 30.32
N LEU A 200 -45.56 12.17 29.27
CA LEU A 200 -46.87 12.13 28.61
C LEU A 200 -47.97 11.67 29.57
N LEU A 201 -47.72 10.61 30.34
CA LEU A 201 -48.66 10.13 31.36
C LEU A 201 -48.93 11.19 32.44
N LYS A 202 -47.88 11.89 32.91
CA LYS A 202 -48.04 13.00 33.87
C LYS A 202 -48.89 14.13 33.27
N LEU A 203 -48.63 14.50 32.02
CA LEU A 203 -49.37 15.54 31.32
C LEU A 203 -50.85 15.17 31.17
N GLU A 204 -51.15 13.91 30.84
CA GLU A 204 -52.52 13.39 30.77
C GLU A 204 -53.24 13.51 32.12
N VAL A 205 -52.58 13.10 33.21
CA VAL A 205 -53.12 13.23 34.58
C VAL A 205 -53.39 14.70 34.93
N PHE A 206 -52.49 15.63 34.57
CA PHE A 206 -52.70 17.06 34.79
C PHE A 206 -53.87 17.59 33.94
N SER A 207 -53.96 17.19 32.68
CA SER A 207 -55.04 17.57 31.78
C SER A 207 -56.41 17.16 32.32
N GLN A 208 -56.52 15.91 32.80
CA GLN A 208 -57.72 15.40 33.46
C GLN A 208 -58.09 16.21 34.70
N LYS A 209 -57.11 16.59 35.54
CA LYS A 209 -57.34 17.43 36.73
C LYS A 209 -57.80 18.85 36.40
N CYS A 210 -57.38 19.38 35.26
CA CYS A 210 -57.78 20.71 34.78
C CYS A 210 -59.08 20.70 33.97
N GLY A 211 -59.72 19.53 33.75
CA GLY A 211 -60.94 19.41 32.94
C GLY A 211 -60.70 19.59 31.44
N LEU A 212 -59.45 19.55 30.99
CA LEU A 212 -59.07 19.60 29.58
C LEU A 212 -59.06 18.18 29.05
N ALA A 213 -60.04 17.82 28.22
CA ALA A 213 -59.96 16.57 27.47
C ALA A 213 -58.88 16.71 26.39
N LEU A 214 -57.79 15.94 26.50
CA LEU A 214 -56.84 15.76 25.40
C LEU A 214 -57.57 14.97 24.30
N THR A 215 -58.36 15.67 23.49
CA THR A 215 -59.03 15.05 22.35
C THR A 215 -58.01 14.81 21.25
N SER A 216 -57.88 13.54 20.88
CA SER A 216 -57.15 12.95 19.75
C SER A 216 -55.73 12.42 20.01
N HIS A 217 -55.62 11.09 19.92
CA HIS A 217 -54.45 10.21 19.75
C HIS A 217 -53.13 10.65 20.38
N ILE A 218 -52.78 10.01 21.51
CA ILE A 218 -51.38 9.87 21.93
C ILE A 218 -50.72 8.96 20.88
N PRO A 219 -49.77 9.46 20.06
CA PRO A 219 -49.00 8.59 19.19
C PRO A 219 -48.07 7.77 20.08
N THR A 220 -48.14 6.45 19.97
CA THR A 220 -47.10 5.57 20.52
C THR A 220 -45.79 5.96 19.86
N VAL A 221 -44.84 6.50 20.62
CA VAL A 221 -43.51 6.83 20.10
C VAL A 221 -42.74 5.52 19.96
N SER A 222 -42.91 4.86 18.82
CA SER A 222 -42.04 3.77 18.39
C SER A 222 -40.78 4.40 17.79
N ILE A 223 -39.69 4.45 18.55
CA ILE A 223 -38.39 4.82 17.97
C ILE A 223 -37.96 3.63 17.10
N GLN A 224 -37.98 3.81 15.78
CA GLN A 224 -37.33 2.89 14.86
C GLN A 224 -35.83 3.17 14.92
N LEU A 225 -35.08 2.23 15.48
CA LEU A 225 -33.61 2.18 15.37
C LEU A 225 -33.31 1.70 13.94
N GLU A 226 -32.90 2.63 13.06
CA GLU A 226 -32.31 2.31 11.75
C GLU A 226 -30.81 2.06 11.87
#